data_AF-A0A957HBX9-F1
#
_entry.id   AF-A0A957HBX9-F1
#
_cell.length_a   1.000
_cell.length_b   1.000
_cell.length_c   1.000
_cell.angle_alpha   90.00
_cell.angle_beta   90.00
_cell.angle_gamma   90.00
#
_symmetry.space_group_name_H-M   'P 1'
#
loop_
_entity.id
_entity.type
_entity.pdbx_description
1 polymer ?
#
loop_
_entity_poly.entity_id
_entity_poly.type
_entity_poly.pdbx_seq_one_letter_code
_entity_poly.pdbx_strand_id
1 'polypeptide(L)'
;VLQNARRDLVVSVQANQGTLGIEDADGLFSALRANDPPTTIAAGTTLLTSSSDTALVQVFDVDGVTMLERAEVYGNSSVQVATADRPRFSVSSARAQLILTVNSGRVRLVVPPLESDDVPVVRIETPHGYALVTEPGTFSIQVVNEETQVTVQSGAVALIRDPETLNVSAEQRAMILLDGSISGPLAAERNLVHNGDFTEGEGGLAQWTPLAWQVERDDQSAGQITVREVNGQPSLRVERVGVGAAEVQVRQIIDADITGYEYLQLVVSMRILNQSLAVCGTVGSECPLTIEFEFEDQDGQRRFWRQGFYASGEIGPGTLDVCQFCSPPLNVHERVSQGQLAFYDSGNILDMLSQNGIQARTIYSLTLESAGHSFEVEIVEVALIAKE
;
A
#
# COMPACT_ATOMS: atom_id res chain seq x y z
N VAL A 1 25.02 -16.32 -28.09
CA VAL A 1 24.09 -15.26 -28.56
C VAL A 1 22.63 -15.64 -28.34
N LEU A 2 22.14 -16.79 -28.83
CA LEU A 2 20.75 -17.27 -28.56
C LEU A 2 20.43 -17.50 -27.07
N GLN A 3 21.39 -17.91 -26.25
CA GLN A 3 21.21 -18.17 -24.80
C GLN A 3 20.84 -16.92 -23.99
N ASN A 4 21.02 -15.72 -24.55
CA ASN A 4 20.68 -14.45 -23.89
C ASN A 4 19.46 -13.77 -24.53
N ALA A 5 18.71 -14.47 -25.39
CA ALA A 5 17.43 -13.96 -25.86
C ALA A 5 16.51 -13.72 -24.66
N ARG A 6 15.86 -12.56 -24.63
CA ARG A 6 14.97 -12.15 -23.54
C ARG A 6 13.51 -12.28 -23.98
N ARG A 7 12.62 -12.37 -23.00
CA ARG A 7 11.17 -12.35 -23.15
C ARG A 7 10.59 -11.40 -22.14
N ASP A 8 9.55 -10.69 -22.54
CA ASP A 8 8.93 -9.68 -21.69
C ASP A 8 8.18 -10.34 -20.53
N LEU A 9 8.21 -9.66 -19.40
CA LEU A 9 7.38 -9.92 -18.24
C LEU A 9 5.99 -9.29 -18.45
N VAL A 10 5.01 -9.69 -17.65
CA VAL A 10 3.66 -9.14 -17.75
C VAL A 10 3.56 -7.91 -16.83
N VAL A 11 3.46 -6.72 -17.41
CA VAL A 11 3.31 -5.47 -16.65
C VAL A 11 1.85 -5.02 -16.72
N SER A 12 1.15 -5.10 -15.59
CA SER A 12 -0.23 -4.65 -15.44
C SER A 12 -0.27 -3.28 -14.75
N VAL A 13 -1.06 -2.36 -15.29
CA VAL A 13 -1.30 -1.04 -14.70
C VAL A 13 -2.78 -0.76 -14.52
N GLN A 14 -3.11 -0.05 -13.44
CA GLN A 14 -4.45 0.45 -13.18
C GLN A 14 -4.39 1.83 -12.52
N ALA A 15 -5.42 2.64 -12.74
CA ALA A 15 -5.63 3.84 -11.95
C ALA A 15 -6.24 3.42 -10.60
N ASN A 16 -5.63 3.86 -9.50
CA ASN A 16 -6.10 3.65 -8.14
C ASN A 16 -7.12 4.73 -7.74
N GLN A 17 -6.77 6.00 -7.96
CA GLN A 17 -7.68 7.15 -7.86
C GLN A 17 -7.50 8.06 -9.07
N GLY A 18 -8.60 8.72 -9.46
CA GLY A 18 -8.57 9.70 -10.54
C GLY A 18 -8.28 9.09 -11.92
N THR A 19 -7.38 9.71 -12.67
CA THR A 19 -7.01 9.29 -14.04
C THR A 19 -5.49 9.14 -14.20
N LEU A 20 -5.05 7.97 -14.64
CA LEU A 20 -3.67 7.68 -15.00
C LEU A 20 -3.44 8.07 -16.47
N GLY A 21 -2.46 8.94 -16.73
CA GLY A 21 -1.92 9.17 -18.06
C GLY A 21 -0.91 8.08 -18.44
N ILE A 22 -0.99 7.57 -19.66
CA ILE A 22 -0.09 6.54 -20.19
C ILE A 22 0.46 7.04 -21.53
N GLU A 23 1.78 7.21 -21.60
CA GLU A 23 2.51 7.55 -22.82
C GLU A 23 3.35 6.33 -23.23
N ASP A 24 3.04 5.73 -24.38
CA ASP A 24 3.81 4.59 -24.86
C ASP A 24 5.18 4.99 -25.43
N ALA A 25 5.99 4.00 -25.82
CA ALA A 25 7.34 4.22 -26.34
C ALA A 25 7.39 5.03 -27.66
N ASP A 26 6.26 5.12 -28.39
CA ASP A 26 6.13 5.89 -29.62
C ASP A 26 5.60 7.32 -29.36
N GLY A 27 5.34 7.66 -28.09
CA GLY A 27 4.80 8.96 -27.66
C GLY A 27 3.28 9.08 -27.84
N LEU A 28 2.56 7.96 -28.04
CA LEU A 28 1.11 7.96 -28.09
C LEU A 28 0.54 8.03 -26.67
N PHE A 29 -0.34 9.01 -26.45
CA PHE A 29 -1.00 9.21 -25.18
C PHE A 29 -2.35 8.49 -25.12
N SER A 30 -2.58 7.83 -24.00
CA SER A 30 -3.86 7.26 -23.58
C SER A 30 -4.11 7.56 -22.10
N ALA A 31 -5.31 7.26 -21.62
CA ALA A 31 -5.69 7.48 -20.24
C ALA A 31 -6.51 6.31 -19.70
N LEU A 32 -6.31 6.00 -18.43
CA LEU A 32 -7.03 4.95 -17.70
C LEU A 32 -7.67 5.57 -16.45
N ARG A 33 -8.95 5.33 -16.21
CA ARG A 33 -9.67 5.93 -15.07
C ARG A 33 -9.81 4.94 -13.93
N ALA A 34 -9.94 5.45 -12.71
CA ALA A 34 -10.31 4.61 -11.58
C ALA A 34 -11.61 3.87 -11.90
N ASN A 35 -11.67 2.58 -11.53
CA ASN A 35 -12.71 1.60 -11.90
C ASN A 35 -12.64 1.02 -13.32
N ASP A 36 -11.79 1.54 -14.21
CA ASP A 36 -11.49 0.81 -15.45
C ASP A 36 -10.75 -0.50 -15.11
N PRO A 37 -10.91 -1.56 -15.92
CA PRO A 37 -10.11 -2.77 -15.76
C PRO A 37 -8.60 -2.46 -15.90
N PRO A 38 -7.73 -3.19 -15.18
CA PRO A 38 -6.29 -3.09 -15.41
C PRO A 38 -5.94 -3.42 -16.86
N THR A 39 -4.90 -2.76 -17.39
CA THR A 39 -4.38 -3.00 -18.74
C THR A 39 -2.92 -3.42 -18.69
N THR A 40 -2.51 -4.24 -19.67
CA THR A 40 -1.09 -4.56 -19.86
C THR A 40 -0.41 -3.45 -20.65
N ILE A 41 0.82 -3.11 -20.26
CA ILE A 41 1.69 -2.17 -20.98
C ILE A 41 3.02 -2.83 -21.35
N ALA A 42 3.72 -2.26 -22.33
CA ALA A 42 5.06 -2.66 -22.70
C ALA A 42 6.11 -1.85 -21.93
N ALA A 43 7.34 -2.38 -21.84
CA ALA A 43 8.49 -1.58 -21.41
C ALA A 43 8.70 -0.36 -22.33
N GLY A 44 9.25 0.71 -21.77
CA GLY A 44 9.35 2.03 -22.40
C GLY A 44 8.15 2.95 -22.14
N THR A 45 7.06 2.45 -21.56
CA THR A 45 5.86 3.23 -21.25
C THR A 45 6.07 4.13 -20.03
N THR A 46 5.67 5.39 -20.14
CA THR A 46 5.67 6.38 -19.06
C THR A 46 4.26 6.56 -18.48
N LEU A 47 4.19 6.57 -17.16
CA LEU A 47 3.00 6.76 -16.35
C LEU A 47 3.03 8.14 -15.72
N LEU A 48 1.91 8.87 -15.81
CA LEU A 48 1.76 10.24 -15.34
C LEU A 48 0.55 10.35 -14.42
N THR A 49 0.76 10.92 -13.24
CA THR A 49 -0.30 11.21 -12.27
C THR A 49 -0.36 12.71 -11.97
N SER A 50 -1.56 13.30 -11.93
CA SER A 50 -1.75 14.66 -11.41
C SER A 50 -1.86 14.66 -9.88
N SER A 51 -2.24 15.79 -9.25
CA SER A 51 -2.15 15.98 -7.80
C SER A 51 -2.92 14.97 -6.96
N SER A 52 -4.08 14.51 -7.43
CA SER A 52 -4.92 13.53 -6.72
C SER A 52 -4.98 12.17 -7.42
N ASP A 53 -4.32 12.04 -8.58
CA ASP A 53 -4.32 10.78 -9.30
C ASP A 53 -3.30 9.84 -8.65
N THR A 54 -3.65 8.57 -8.56
CA THR A 54 -2.73 7.53 -8.10
C THR A 54 -2.87 6.31 -8.98
N ALA A 55 -1.82 5.51 -9.07
CA ALA A 55 -1.80 4.34 -9.93
C ALA A 55 -1.07 3.17 -9.29
N LEU A 56 -1.42 1.97 -9.72
CA LEU A 56 -0.77 0.74 -9.34
C LEU A 56 -0.09 0.13 -10.56
N VAL A 57 1.17 -0.25 -10.41
CA VAL A 57 1.93 -1.05 -11.36
C VAL A 57 2.23 -2.38 -10.71
N GLN A 58 1.94 -3.48 -11.39
CA GLN A 58 2.28 -4.82 -10.95
C GLN A 58 3.04 -5.53 -12.07
N VAL A 59 4.21 -6.07 -11.74
CA VAL A 59 4.99 -6.87 -12.67
C VAL A 59 4.89 -8.32 -12.25
N PHE A 60 4.44 -9.16 -13.18
CA PHE A 60 4.34 -10.60 -13.01
C PHE A 60 5.35 -11.31 -13.89
N ASP A 61 5.72 -12.51 -13.48
CA ASP A 61 6.47 -13.42 -14.32
C ASP A 61 5.69 -13.76 -15.61
N VAL A 62 6.34 -14.44 -16.54
CA VAL A 62 5.79 -14.86 -17.84
C VAL A 62 4.57 -15.76 -17.75
N ASP A 63 4.28 -16.32 -16.57
CA ASP A 63 3.07 -17.11 -16.31
C ASP A 63 1.86 -16.23 -16.00
N GLY A 64 2.08 -14.94 -15.71
CA GLY A 64 1.05 -13.98 -15.31
C GLY A 64 0.51 -14.22 -13.90
N VAL A 65 1.19 -15.02 -13.08
CA VAL A 65 0.72 -15.43 -11.74
C VAL A 65 1.70 -15.00 -10.66
N THR A 66 3.00 -15.29 -10.82
CA THR A 66 4.00 -14.93 -9.82
C THR A 66 4.30 -13.44 -9.89
N MET A 67 3.86 -12.67 -8.89
CA MET A 67 4.20 -11.25 -8.81
C MET A 67 5.66 -11.08 -8.38
N LEU A 68 6.39 -10.26 -9.13
CA LEU A 68 7.79 -9.96 -8.89
C LEU A 68 7.99 -8.58 -8.27
N GLU A 69 7.05 -7.67 -8.51
CA GLU A 69 7.12 -6.28 -8.05
C GLU A 69 5.73 -5.64 -8.06
N ARG A 70 5.46 -4.78 -7.07
CA ARG A 70 4.31 -3.87 -7.05
C ARG A 70 4.79 -2.46 -6.74
N ALA A 71 4.40 -1.48 -7.55
CA ALA A 71 4.67 -0.08 -7.32
C ALA A 71 3.36 0.72 -7.18
N GLU A 72 3.22 1.42 -6.07
CA GLU A 72 2.17 2.40 -5.80
C GLU A 72 2.70 3.78 -6.20
N VAL A 73 2.14 4.35 -7.27
CA VAL A 73 2.54 5.64 -7.85
C VAL A 73 1.60 6.71 -7.33
N TYR A 74 2.15 7.69 -6.62
CA TYR A 74 1.38 8.75 -5.97
C TYR A 74 1.19 9.97 -6.89
N GLY A 75 0.39 10.95 -6.45
CA GLY A 75 0.13 12.16 -7.21
C GLY A 75 1.39 12.96 -7.54
N ASN A 76 1.32 13.71 -8.65
CA ASN A 76 2.42 14.50 -9.22
C ASN A 76 3.68 13.66 -9.55
N SER A 77 3.50 12.45 -10.05
CA SER A 77 4.60 11.54 -10.37
C SER A 77 4.73 11.29 -11.87
N SER A 78 5.99 11.08 -12.29
CA SER A 78 6.34 10.58 -13.63
C SER A 78 7.24 9.36 -13.46
N VAL A 79 6.72 8.20 -13.87
CA VAL A 79 7.37 6.90 -13.68
C VAL A 79 7.37 6.14 -14.99
N GLN A 80 8.52 5.68 -15.45
CA GLN A 80 8.66 4.85 -16.65
C GLN A 80 8.99 3.41 -16.26
N VAL A 81 8.32 2.45 -16.89
CA VAL A 81 8.73 1.05 -16.84
C VAL A 81 9.80 0.83 -17.90
N ALA A 82 11.06 1.11 -17.57
CA ALA A 82 12.16 1.10 -18.53
C ALA A 82 12.52 -0.32 -19.01
N THR A 83 12.46 -1.32 -18.12
CA THR A 83 12.72 -2.72 -18.47
C THR A 83 11.91 -3.65 -17.57
N ALA A 84 11.28 -4.65 -18.18
CA ALA A 84 10.59 -5.72 -17.48
C ALA A 84 10.70 -7.00 -18.33
N ASP A 85 11.82 -7.71 -18.18
CA ASP A 85 12.11 -8.87 -19.02
C ASP A 85 12.90 -9.95 -18.26
N ARG A 86 12.98 -11.14 -18.85
CA ARG A 86 13.86 -12.19 -18.33
C ARG A 86 14.45 -13.04 -19.45
N PRO A 87 15.53 -13.79 -19.19
CA PRO A 87 16.06 -14.72 -20.17
C PRO A 87 15.02 -15.77 -20.57
N ARG A 88 14.96 -16.06 -21.86
CA ARG A 88 14.00 -17.02 -22.43
C ARG A 88 14.35 -18.47 -22.12
N PHE A 89 15.63 -18.76 -21.94
CA PHE A 89 16.14 -20.12 -21.79
C PHE A 89 16.73 -20.30 -20.40
N SER A 90 16.33 -21.37 -19.70
CA SER A 90 16.80 -21.71 -18.35
C SER A 90 18.30 -22.02 -18.26
N VAL A 91 18.97 -22.25 -19.39
CA VAL A 91 20.43 -22.40 -19.46
C VAL A 91 21.18 -21.06 -19.37
N SER A 92 20.46 -19.93 -19.49
CA SER A 92 21.06 -18.61 -19.32
C SER A 92 21.48 -18.40 -17.88
N SER A 93 22.66 -17.81 -17.68
CA SER A 93 23.11 -17.35 -16.35
C SER A 93 22.69 -15.91 -16.05
N ALA A 94 21.97 -15.25 -16.97
CA ALA A 94 21.42 -13.93 -16.73
C ALA A 94 20.18 -14.03 -15.83
N ARG A 95 19.87 -12.93 -15.13
CA ARG A 95 18.68 -12.81 -14.28
C ARG A 95 17.60 -11.99 -14.96
N ALA A 96 16.36 -12.13 -14.51
CA ALA A 96 15.29 -11.20 -14.83
C ALA A 96 15.71 -9.76 -14.45
N GLN A 97 15.24 -8.78 -15.22
CA GLN A 97 15.54 -7.36 -15.01
C GLN A 97 14.23 -6.58 -14.90
N LEU A 98 14.13 -5.84 -13.82
CA LEU A 98 13.04 -4.95 -13.48
C LEU A 98 13.65 -3.57 -13.23
N ILE A 99 13.44 -2.65 -14.15
CA ILE A 99 13.98 -1.30 -14.08
C ILE A 99 12.82 -0.32 -14.16
N LEU A 100 12.57 0.38 -13.07
CA LEU A 100 11.69 1.54 -13.03
C LEU A 100 12.54 2.81 -13.05
N THR A 101 12.15 3.79 -13.85
CA THR A 101 12.73 5.13 -13.81
C THR A 101 11.72 6.08 -13.17
N VAL A 102 12.05 6.66 -12.02
CA VAL A 102 11.23 7.66 -11.33
C VAL A 102 11.83 9.03 -11.61
N ASN A 103 11.20 9.79 -12.52
CA ASN A 103 11.68 11.10 -12.93
C ASN A 103 11.31 12.20 -11.92
N SER A 104 10.14 12.08 -11.30
CA SER A 104 9.64 12.99 -10.27
C SER A 104 8.51 12.34 -9.47
N GLY A 105 8.25 12.86 -8.28
CA GLY A 105 7.13 12.45 -7.43
C GLY A 105 7.50 11.35 -6.44
N ARG A 106 6.54 10.49 -6.10
CA ARG A 106 6.72 9.46 -5.07
C ARG A 106 6.20 8.11 -5.55
N VAL A 107 6.99 7.06 -5.26
CA VAL A 107 6.64 5.67 -5.50
C VAL A 107 6.89 4.88 -4.23
N ARG A 108 5.92 4.06 -3.81
CA ARG A 108 6.17 2.99 -2.83
C ARG A 108 6.30 1.68 -3.60
N LEU A 109 7.43 1.01 -3.42
CA LEU A 109 7.77 -0.23 -4.09
C LEU A 109 7.70 -1.38 -3.10
N VAL A 110 7.07 -2.48 -3.49
CA VAL A 110 7.05 -3.74 -2.75
C VAL A 110 7.63 -4.83 -3.64
N VAL A 111 8.70 -5.46 -3.16
CA VAL A 111 9.35 -6.61 -3.80
C VAL A 111 9.12 -7.82 -2.87
N PRO A 112 8.25 -8.77 -3.24
CA PRO A 112 7.98 -9.93 -2.40
C PRO A 112 9.20 -10.86 -2.33
N PRO A 113 9.39 -11.59 -1.22
CA PRO A 113 10.35 -12.68 -1.18
C PRO A 113 9.93 -13.77 -2.16
N LEU A 114 10.89 -14.31 -2.92
CA LEU A 114 10.67 -15.42 -3.84
C LEU A 114 11.31 -16.68 -3.27
N GLU A 115 10.61 -17.81 -3.36
CA GLU A 115 11.16 -19.12 -2.95
C GLU A 115 12.26 -19.64 -3.90
N SER A 116 12.46 -18.97 -5.04
CA SER A 116 13.37 -19.35 -6.10
C SER A 116 14.70 -18.60 -6.01
N ASP A 117 15.81 -19.29 -6.30
CA ASP A 117 17.14 -18.69 -6.44
C ASP A 117 17.25 -17.72 -7.64
N ASP A 118 16.32 -17.74 -8.59
CA ASP A 118 16.26 -16.80 -9.73
C ASP A 118 15.57 -15.48 -9.34
N VAL A 119 16.18 -14.75 -8.41
CA VAL A 119 15.68 -13.44 -7.94
C VAL A 119 15.95 -12.38 -9.02
N PRO A 120 14.95 -11.59 -9.45
CA PRO A 120 15.14 -10.52 -10.42
C PRO A 120 16.10 -9.45 -9.91
N VAL A 121 16.83 -8.83 -10.83
CA VAL A 121 17.54 -7.57 -10.54
C VAL A 121 16.51 -6.44 -10.60
N VAL A 122 16.16 -5.89 -9.43
CA VAL A 122 15.26 -4.75 -9.30
C VAL A 122 16.07 -3.48 -9.09
N ARG A 123 15.94 -2.52 -10.01
CA ARG A 123 16.64 -1.24 -9.98
C ARG A 123 15.66 -0.08 -10.17
N ILE A 124 15.81 0.95 -9.36
CA ILE A 124 15.07 2.20 -9.45
C ILE A 124 16.05 3.29 -9.88
N GLU A 125 15.89 3.78 -11.10
CA GLU A 125 16.67 4.88 -11.65
C GLU A 125 16.01 6.22 -11.38
N THR A 126 16.80 7.23 -11.06
CA THR A 126 16.35 8.60 -10.86
C THR A 126 17.33 9.58 -11.52
N PRO A 127 16.97 10.87 -11.67
CA PRO A 127 17.91 11.88 -12.17
C PRO A 127 19.21 11.99 -11.34
N HIS A 128 19.16 11.65 -10.05
CA HIS A 128 20.28 11.79 -9.13
C HIS A 128 21.18 10.56 -9.08
N GLY A 129 20.66 9.36 -9.36
CA GLY A 129 21.42 8.11 -9.29
C GLY A 129 20.50 6.90 -9.42
N TYR A 130 20.82 5.81 -8.74
CA TYR A 130 19.89 4.67 -8.68
C TYR A 130 19.95 3.93 -7.36
N ALA A 131 18.84 3.27 -7.02
CA ALA A 131 18.75 2.30 -5.94
C ALA A 131 18.69 0.89 -6.54
N LEU A 132 19.54 0.00 -6.04
CA LEU A 132 19.53 -1.41 -6.37
C LEU A 132 18.97 -2.19 -5.18
N VAL A 133 17.87 -2.92 -5.37
CA VAL A 133 17.32 -3.78 -4.30
C VAL A 133 18.26 -4.95 -4.08
N THR A 134 18.75 -5.11 -2.85
CA THR A 134 19.66 -6.18 -2.45
C THR A 134 18.95 -7.27 -1.64
N GLU A 135 17.89 -6.91 -0.92
CA GLU A 135 17.01 -7.85 -0.21
C GLU A 135 15.56 -7.46 -0.47
N PRO A 136 14.64 -8.41 -0.74
CA PRO A 136 13.21 -8.12 -0.91
C PRO A 136 12.62 -7.36 0.29
N GLY A 137 11.61 -6.54 0.03
CA GLY A 137 10.98 -5.72 1.06
C GLY A 137 10.17 -4.56 0.49
N THR A 138 9.90 -3.59 1.35
CA THR A 138 9.11 -2.39 1.05
C THR A 138 9.99 -1.15 1.13
N PHE A 139 9.90 -0.31 0.10
CA PHE A 139 10.72 0.88 -0.08
C PHE A 139 9.87 2.07 -0.49
N SER A 140 10.18 3.27 0.01
CA SER A 140 9.61 4.52 -0.49
C SER A 140 10.69 5.32 -1.20
N ILE A 141 10.40 5.75 -2.43
CA ILE A 141 11.28 6.56 -3.27
C ILE A 141 10.57 7.89 -3.52
N GLN A 142 11.20 8.98 -3.10
CA GLN A 142 10.74 10.34 -3.36
C GLN A 142 11.78 11.09 -4.17
N VAL A 143 11.35 11.64 -5.31
CA VAL A 143 12.19 12.39 -6.24
C VAL A 143 11.65 13.80 -6.37
N VAL A 144 12.46 14.75 -5.90
CA VAL A 144 12.24 16.19 -6.08
C VAL A 144 13.36 16.75 -6.97
N ASN A 145 13.46 18.07 -7.15
CA ASN A 145 14.48 18.64 -8.04
C ASN A 145 15.89 18.57 -7.46
N GLU A 146 16.00 18.60 -6.14
CA GLU A 146 17.26 18.72 -5.41
C GLU A 146 17.82 17.37 -4.94
N GLU A 147 16.99 16.34 -4.87
CA GLU A 147 17.39 15.04 -4.33
C GLU A 147 16.46 13.88 -4.71
N THR A 148 17.00 12.67 -4.55
CA THR A 148 16.23 11.44 -4.42
C THR A 148 16.39 10.91 -3.00
N GLN A 149 15.31 10.88 -2.22
CA GLN A 149 15.27 10.19 -0.94
C GLN A 149 14.77 8.76 -1.15
N VAL A 150 15.47 7.79 -0.55
CA VAL A 150 15.01 6.40 -0.43
C VAL A 150 14.90 6.05 1.04
N THR A 151 13.71 5.62 1.46
CA THR A 151 13.42 5.07 2.79
C THR A 151 13.19 3.57 2.64
N VAL A 152 13.79 2.77 3.51
CA VAL A 152 13.61 1.31 3.54
C VAL A 152 12.77 0.93 4.76
N GLN A 153 11.54 0.46 4.53
CA GLN A 153 10.69 -0.07 5.60
C GLN A 153 11.09 -1.50 5.98
N SER A 154 11.33 -2.35 4.98
CA SER A 154 11.83 -3.71 5.15
C SER A 154 12.76 -4.07 4.00
N GLY A 155 13.63 -5.07 4.20
CA GLY A 155 14.66 -5.44 3.22
C GLY A 155 15.85 -4.48 3.21
N ALA A 156 16.52 -4.36 2.06
CA ALA A 156 17.70 -3.54 1.90
C ALA A 156 17.92 -3.11 0.44
N VAL A 157 18.53 -1.94 0.28
CA VAL A 157 18.95 -1.39 -1.02
C VAL A 157 20.39 -0.88 -0.96
N ALA A 158 21.06 -0.85 -2.11
CA ALA A 158 22.28 -0.08 -2.31
C ALA A 158 21.97 1.17 -3.16
N LEU A 159 22.19 2.36 -2.60
CA LEU A 159 22.18 3.62 -3.35
C LEU A 159 23.51 3.81 -4.04
N ILE A 160 23.48 4.07 -5.33
CA ILE A 160 24.68 4.14 -6.15
C ILE A 160 24.67 5.42 -6.97
N ARG A 161 25.76 6.18 -6.83
CA ARG A 161 26.08 7.36 -7.63
C ARG A 161 27.59 7.36 -7.86
N ASP A 162 28.01 6.87 -9.02
CA ASP A 162 29.43 6.55 -9.30
C ASP A 162 30.39 7.68 -8.90
N PRO A 163 31.46 7.39 -8.12
CA PRO A 163 31.89 6.08 -7.62
C PRO A 163 31.31 5.69 -6.24
N GLU A 164 30.40 6.50 -5.69
CA GLU A 164 29.85 6.32 -4.34
C GLU A 164 28.78 5.22 -4.30
N THR A 165 28.79 4.43 -3.23
CA THR A 165 27.77 3.42 -2.95
C THR A 165 27.49 3.40 -1.46
N LEU A 166 26.21 3.41 -1.09
CA LEU A 166 25.76 3.35 0.29
C LEU A 166 24.69 2.28 0.44
N ASN A 167 24.90 1.34 1.37
CA ASN A 167 23.87 0.39 1.74
C ASN A 167 22.90 1.02 2.73
N VAL A 168 21.61 0.82 2.50
CA VAL A 168 20.50 1.31 3.32
C VAL A 168 19.64 0.10 3.65
N SER A 169 19.50 -0.21 4.92
CA SER A 169 18.74 -1.36 5.44
C SER A 169 17.42 -0.91 6.04
N ALA A 170 16.58 -1.86 6.48
CA ALA A 170 15.34 -1.58 7.20
C ALA A 170 15.49 -0.50 8.29
N GLU A 171 14.48 0.37 8.40
CA GLU A 171 14.43 1.51 9.31
C GLU A 171 15.51 2.58 9.04
N GLN A 172 16.10 2.58 7.84
CA GLN A 172 17.02 3.60 7.40
C GLN A 172 16.52 4.33 6.16
N ARG A 173 16.98 5.57 6.00
CA ARG A 173 16.82 6.35 4.78
C ARG A 173 18.14 6.98 4.37
N ALA A 174 18.26 7.28 3.09
CA ALA A 174 19.37 8.05 2.57
C ALA A 174 18.94 8.86 1.36
N MET A 175 19.72 9.87 1.02
CA MET A 175 19.43 10.81 -0.07
C MET A 175 20.60 10.81 -1.06
N ILE A 176 20.29 10.81 -2.35
CA ILE A 176 21.24 11.16 -3.40
C ILE A 176 20.94 12.61 -3.77
N LEU A 177 21.88 13.51 -3.49
CA LEU A 177 21.72 14.96 -3.70
C LEU A 177 22.06 15.35 -5.14
N LEU A 178 21.59 16.52 -5.57
CA LEU A 178 21.84 17.08 -6.90
C LEU A 178 23.32 17.26 -7.23
N ASP A 179 24.16 17.52 -6.24
CA ASP A 179 25.62 17.63 -6.41
C ASP A 179 26.32 16.28 -6.62
N GLY A 180 25.58 15.18 -6.53
CA GLY A 180 26.05 13.82 -6.72
C GLY A 180 26.58 13.15 -5.46
N SER A 181 26.50 13.79 -4.29
CA SER A 181 26.84 13.15 -3.02
C SER A 181 25.70 12.28 -2.49
N ILE A 182 26.04 11.24 -1.73
CA ILE A 182 25.08 10.45 -0.96
C ILE A 182 25.13 10.89 0.51
N SER A 183 23.97 11.20 1.08
CA SER A 183 23.81 11.53 2.50
C SER A 183 23.06 10.41 3.23
N GLY A 184 23.68 9.83 4.25
CA GLY A 184 23.12 8.76 5.08
C GLY A 184 24.12 7.65 5.42
N PRO A 185 23.65 6.51 5.96
CA PRO A 185 22.26 6.24 6.29
C PRO A 185 21.81 7.07 7.51
N LEU A 186 20.57 7.53 7.47
CA LEU A 186 19.87 8.22 8.56
C LEU A 186 18.77 7.30 9.09
N ALA A 187 18.29 7.56 10.31
CA ALA A 187 17.07 6.93 10.78
C ALA A 187 15.90 7.28 9.84
N ALA A 188 15.13 6.26 9.47
CA ALA A 188 13.90 6.40 8.71
C ALA A 188 12.75 6.92 9.57
N GLU A 189 11.65 7.24 8.89
CA GLU A 189 10.34 7.25 9.52
C GLU A 189 10.04 5.89 10.20
N ARG A 190 9.46 5.90 11.40
CA ARG A 190 9.18 4.70 12.18
C ARG A 190 7.80 4.15 11.81
N ASN A 191 7.73 2.89 11.39
CA ASN A 191 6.44 2.20 11.32
C ASN A 191 6.05 1.72 12.72
N LEU A 192 4.89 2.16 13.21
CA LEU A 192 4.34 1.78 14.50
C LEU A 192 3.61 0.43 14.44
N VAL A 193 3.23 -0.03 13.24
CA VAL A 193 2.61 -1.34 13.03
C VAL A 193 3.68 -2.40 12.83
N HIS A 194 3.57 -3.47 13.62
CA HIS A 194 4.34 -4.70 13.47
C HIS A 194 3.60 -5.73 12.61
N ASN A 195 4.32 -6.54 11.84
CA ASN A 195 3.73 -7.60 10.99
C ASN A 195 2.53 -7.07 10.16
N GLY A 196 2.69 -5.88 9.57
CA GLY A 196 1.65 -5.24 8.75
C GLY A 196 1.46 -5.90 7.38
N ASP A 197 2.38 -6.76 6.98
CA ASP A 197 2.38 -7.56 5.76
C ASP A 197 1.94 -9.03 5.99
N PHE A 198 1.61 -9.38 7.24
CA PHE A 198 1.10 -10.69 7.66
C PHE A 198 2.03 -11.87 7.33
N THR A 199 3.34 -11.63 7.27
CA THR A 199 4.35 -12.67 6.98
C THR A 199 4.79 -13.43 8.23
N GLU A 200 4.53 -12.91 9.43
CA GLU A 200 5.05 -13.45 10.68
C GLU A 200 4.03 -14.27 11.49
N GLY A 201 4.51 -15.36 12.12
CA GLY A 201 3.76 -16.19 13.05
C GLY A 201 2.91 -17.29 12.43
N GLU A 202 2.41 -18.19 13.28
CA GLU A 202 1.49 -19.25 12.84
C GLU A 202 0.19 -18.62 12.34
N GLY A 203 -0.17 -18.92 11.09
CA GLY A 203 -1.33 -18.32 10.44
C GLY A 203 -1.19 -16.83 10.09
N GLY A 204 0.02 -16.27 10.10
CA GLY A 204 0.33 -14.89 9.64
C GLY A 204 -0.15 -13.76 10.58
N LEU A 205 -0.60 -14.10 11.78
CA LEU A 205 -1.22 -13.16 12.73
C LEU A 205 -0.34 -12.85 13.95
N ALA A 206 0.99 -12.96 13.85
CA ALA A 206 1.86 -12.49 14.94
C ALA A 206 1.53 -11.03 15.29
N GLN A 207 1.40 -10.73 16.60
CA GLN A 207 1.01 -9.41 17.16
C GLN A 207 -0.42 -8.94 16.83
N TRP A 208 -1.17 -9.68 16.03
CA TRP A 208 -2.57 -9.38 15.71
C TRP A 208 -3.50 -10.33 16.49
N THR A 209 -4.51 -9.76 17.15
CA THR A 209 -5.48 -10.49 17.94
C THR A 209 -6.87 -10.39 17.31
N PRO A 210 -7.38 -11.47 16.69
CA PRO A 210 -8.78 -11.55 16.32
C PRO A 210 -9.67 -11.49 17.56
N LEU A 211 -10.63 -10.58 17.57
CA LEU A 211 -11.64 -10.49 18.62
C LEU A 211 -12.85 -11.36 18.25
N ALA A 212 -13.68 -11.66 19.26
CA ALA A 212 -14.89 -12.44 19.05
C ALA A 212 -15.84 -11.72 18.09
N TRP A 213 -16.38 -12.47 17.13
CA TRP A 213 -17.43 -11.98 16.23
C TRP A 213 -18.64 -11.52 17.03
N GLN A 214 -19.16 -10.36 16.68
CA GLN A 214 -20.45 -9.88 17.14
C GLN A 214 -21.45 -10.15 16.02
N VAL A 215 -22.41 -11.04 16.25
CA VAL A 215 -23.43 -11.39 15.26
C VAL A 215 -24.79 -11.10 15.87
N GLU A 216 -25.61 -10.30 15.21
CA GLU A 216 -26.96 -9.93 15.68
C GLU A 216 -27.87 -11.15 15.86
N ARG A 217 -27.65 -12.17 15.03
CA ARG A 217 -28.50 -13.35 14.89
C ARG A 217 -27.72 -14.63 15.18
N ASP A 218 -28.02 -15.27 16.30
CA ASP A 218 -27.32 -16.48 16.77
C ASP A 218 -27.43 -17.68 15.81
N ASP A 219 -28.42 -17.70 14.91
CA ASP A 219 -28.58 -18.74 13.88
C ASP A 219 -27.72 -18.51 12.63
N GLN A 220 -27.00 -17.39 12.55
CA GLN A 220 -26.20 -17.00 11.39
C GLN A 220 -24.71 -17.32 11.60
N SER A 221 -24.00 -17.54 10.49
CA SER A 221 -22.56 -17.77 10.54
C SER A 221 -21.83 -16.53 11.05
N ALA A 222 -20.84 -16.75 11.91
CA ALA A 222 -19.88 -15.73 12.29
C ALA A 222 -19.04 -15.30 11.07
N GLY A 223 -18.57 -16.24 10.25
CA GLY A 223 -17.62 -15.96 9.17
C GLY A 223 -16.25 -16.54 9.50
N GLN A 224 -15.22 -16.10 8.78
CA GLN A 224 -13.84 -16.58 8.92
C GLN A 224 -12.82 -15.44 8.81
N ILE A 225 -11.72 -15.60 9.54
CA ILE A 225 -10.50 -14.79 9.40
C ILE A 225 -9.38 -15.77 9.06
N THR A 226 -8.71 -15.55 7.94
CA THR A 226 -7.57 -16.37 7.50
C THR A 226 -6.52 -15.49 6.84
N VAL A 227 -5.24 -15.80 7.02
CA VAL A 227 -4.19 -15.24 6.14
C VAL A 227 -3.97 -16.21 4.99
N ARG A 228 -3.96 -15.69 3.76
CA ARG A 228 -3.74 -16.48 2.54
C ARG A 228 -2.76 -15.75 1.63
N GLU A 229 -1.99 -16.50 0.87
CA GLU A 229 -1.14 -15.92 -0.17
C GLU A 229 -1.97 -15.56 -1.41
N VAL A 230 -1.85 -14.31 -1.85
CA VAL A 230 -2.45 -13.81 -3.08
C VAL A 230 -1.36 -13.14 -3.90
N ASN A 231 -1.05 -13.69 -5.07
CA ASN A 231 0.01 -13.20 -5.96
C ASN A 231 1.39 -13.09 -5.26
N GLY A 232 1.79 -14.10 -4.49
CA GLY A 232 3.09 -14.12 -3.81
C GLY A 232 3.18 -13.23 -2.56
N GLN A 233 2.06 -12.69 -2.08
CA GLN A 233 1.99 -11.88 -0.86
C GLN A 233 0.96 -12.44 0.11
N PRO A 234 1.29 -12.62 1.40
CA PRO A 234 0.28 -12.88 2.41
C PRO A 234 -0.73 -11.74 2.47
N SER A 235 -1.98 -12.10 2.70
CA SER A 235 -3.09 -11.16 2.86
C SER A 235 -4.06 -11.67 3.91
N LEU A 236 -4.41 -10.80 4.85
CA LEU A 236 -5.47 -11.03 5.80
C LEU A 236 -6.82 -10.97 5.10
N ARG A 237 -7.49 -12.12 5.03
CA ARG A 237 -8.84 -12.25 4.47
C ARG A 237 -9.87 -12.38 5.58
N VAL A 238 -10.90 -11.54 5.52
CA VAL A 238 -12.07 -11.59 6.38
C VAL A 238 -13.30 -11.80 5.51
N GLU A 239 -14.05 -12.88 5.77
CA GLU A 239 -15.21 -13.23 4.95
C GLU A 239 -16.39 -13.70 5.78
N ARG A 240 -17.59 -13.29 5.36
CA ARG A 240 -18.85 -13.74 5.91
C ARG A 240 -19.94 -13.76 4.84
N VAL A 241 -20.73 -14.83 4.84
CA VAL A 241 -22.00 -14.92 4.12
C VAL A 241 -23.12 -15.16 5.13
N GLY A 242 -24.10 -14.26 5.18
CA GLY A 242 -25.19 -14.30 6.14
C GLY A 242 -26.16 -13.12 6.02
N VAL A 243 -27.16 -13.13 6.89
CA VAL A 243 -28.10 -12.00 7.08
C VAL A 243 -27.97 -11.44 8.49
N GLY A 244 -28.48 -10.22 8.69
CA GLY A 244 -28.33 -9.50 9.96
C GLY A 244 -26.91 -8.93 10.14
N ALA A 245 -26.82 -7.89 10.96
CA ALA A 245 -25.56 -7.21 11.22
C ALA A 245 -24.55 -8.18 11.85
N ALA A 246 -23.32 -8.12 11.39
CA ALA A 246 -22.19 -8.70 12.08
C ALA A 246 -20.97 -7.80 11.96
N GLU A 247 -20.10 -7.93 12.94
CA GLU A 247 -18.84 -7.20 13.04
C GLU A 247 -17.75 -8.16 13.53
N VAL A 248 -16.55 -7.98 13.01
CA VAL A 248 -15.34 -8.56 13.58
C VAL A 248 -14.19 -7.57 13.53
N GLN A 249 -13.29 -7.71 14.50
CA GLN A 249 -12.12 -6.87 14.64
C GLN A 249 -10.87 -7.74 14.73
N VAL A 250 -9.80 -7.30 14.08
CA VAL A 250 -8.43 -7.82 14.25
C VAL A 250 -7.58 -6.68 14.76
N ARG A 251 -7.09 -6.78 16.00
CA ARG A 251 -6.47 -5.67 16.73
C ARG A 251 -5.01 -5.92 17.03
N GLN A 252 -4.19 -4.90 16.87
CA GLN A 252 -2.82 -4.85 17.34
C GLN A 252 -2.68 -3.79 18.43
N ILE A 253 -2.01 -4.13 19.53
CA ILE A 253 -1.61 -3.15 20.55
C ILE A 253 -0.31 -2.49 20.08
N ILE A 254 -0.31 -1.16 20.08
CA ILE A 254 0.80 -0.33 19.60
C ILE A 254 1.56 0.27 20.80
N ASP A 255 0.84 0.89 21.73
CA ASP A 255 1.35 1.52 22.96
C ASP A 255 2.58 2.42 22.72
N ALA A 256 2.45 3.38 21.79
CA ALA A 256 3.53 4.27 21.38
C ALA A 256 3.23 5.74 21.71
N ASP A 257 4.17 6.41 22.37
CA ASP A 257 4.19 7.87 22.51
C ASP A 257 4.60 8.50 21.17
N ILE A 258 3.79 9.45 20.71
CA ILE A 258 3.94 10.17 19.45
C ILE A 258 4.08 11.68 19.65
N THR A 259 4.21 12.16 20.89
CA THR A 259 4.29 13.59 21.22
C THR A 259 5.45 14.32 20.51
N GLY A 260 6.52 13.59 20.17
CA GLY A 260 7.69 14.14 19.48
C GLY A 260 7.64 14.08 17.95
N TYR A 261 6.58 13.50 17.36
CA TYR A 261 6.45 13.39 15.91
C TYR A 261 5.64 14.57 15.33
N GLU A 262 6.11 15.09 14.20
CA GLU A 262 5.40 16.13 13.43
C GLU A 262 4.48 15.53 12.36
N TYR A 263 4.65 14.24 12.06
CA TYR A 263 3.92 13.57 10.98
C TYR A 263 3.50 12.16 11.37
N LEU A 264 2.23 11.82 11.09
CA LEU A 264 1.68 10.48 11.25
C LEU A 264 0.81 10.14 10.03
N GLN A 265 1.05 8.99 9.42
CA GLN A 265 0.38 8.60 8.18
C GLN A 265 -0.02 7.13 8.21
N LEU A 266 -1.30 6.87 7.92
CA LEU A 266 -1.79 5.53 7.63
C LEU A 266 -1.62 5.24 6.14
N VAL A 267 -1.02 4.09 5.84
CA VAL A 267 -1.04 3.52 4.48
C VAL A 267 -1.60 2.11 4.54
N VAL A 268 -2.53 1.80 3.66
CA VAL A 268 -3.16 0.48 3.56
C VAL A 268 -3.34 0.06 2.11
N SER A 269 -3.09 -1.21 1.83
CA SER A 269 -3.33 -1.85 0.53
C SER A 269 -4.35 -2.97 0.71
N MET A 270 -5.46 -2.96 -0.03
CA MET A 270 -6.62 -3.81 0.23
C MET A 270 -7.47 -4.12 -1.01
N ARG A 271 -8.36 -5.11 -0.90
CA ARG A 271 -9.44 -5.40 -1.85
C ARG A 271 -10.76 -5.56 -1.11
N ILE A 272 -11.83 -5.03 -1.69
CA ILE A 272 -13.19 -5.40 -1.32
C ILE A 272 -13.72 -6.33 -2.40
N LEU A 273 -13.80 -7.62 -2.09
CA LEU A 273 -14.23 -8.65 -3.04
C LEU A 273 -15.76 -8.72 -3.09
N ASN A 274 -16.39 -8.61 -1.92
CA ASN A 274 -17.84 -8.66 -1.80
C ASN A 274 -18.33 -7.70 -0.71
N GLN A 275 -19.50 -7.10 -0.95
CA GLN A 275 -20.29 -6.43 0.07
C GLN A 275 -21.77 -6.50 -0.30
N SER A 276 -22.62 -6.75 0.69
CA SER A 276 -24.08 -6.78 0.48
C SER A 276 -24.75 -5.44 0.78
N LEU A 277 -24.17 -4.63 1.66
CA LEU A 277 -24.69 -3.31 1.99
C LEU A 277 -24.13 -2.28 1.01
N ALA A 278 -24.98 -1.34 0.62
CA ALA A 278 -24.56 -0.19 -0.17
C ALA A 278 -23.82 0.80 0.74
N VAL A 279 -22.71 1.35 0.23
CA VAL A 279 -21.81 2.25 0.96
C VAL A 279 -21.36 1.57 2.26
N CYS A 280 -21.65 2.16 3.42
CA CYS A 280 -21.37 1.59 4.74
C CYS A 280 -22.66 1.48 5.57
N GLY A 281 -23.75 1.07 4.92
CA GLY A 281 -25.07 1.00 5.53
C GLY A 281 -25.76 2.36 5.64
N THR A 282 -26.88 2.39 6.37
CA THR A 282 -27.79 3.55 6.39
C THR A 282 -27.25 4.75 7.15
N VAL A 283 -26.38 4.51 8.13
CA VAL A 283 -25.81 5.52 9.02
C VAL A 283 -24.29 5.62 8.91
N GLY A 284 -23.69 4.89 7.97
CA GLY A 284 -22.26 4.88 7.71
C GLY A 284 -21.41 4.06 8.69
N SER A 285 -22.00 3.20 9.53
CA SER A 285 -21.25 2.43 10.53
C SER A 285 -20.81 1.04 10.08
N GLU A 286 -21.29 0.54 8.95
CA GLU A 286 -21.11 -0.86 8.51
C GLU A 286 -20.32 -0.93 7.21
N CYS A 287 -19.07 -0.49 7.25
CA CYS A 287 -18.16 -0.63 6.10
C CYS A 287 -17.60 -2.06 6.02
N PRO A 288 -17.42 -2.63 4.82
CA PRO A 288 -16.69 -3.88 4.63
C PRO A 288 -15.29 -3.85 5.26
N LEU A 289 -14.64 -2.68 5.25
CA LEU A 289 -13.40 -2.44 5.97
C LEU A 289 -13.43 -1.05 6.61
N THR A 290 -13.11 -1.00 7.90
CA THR A 290 -12.79 0.21 8.65
C THR A 290 -11.42 0.02 9.28
N ILE A 291 -10.56 1.02 9.15
CA ILE A 291 -9.29 1.08 9.88
C ILE A 291 -9.45 2.11 10.99
N GLU A 292 -9.22 1.70 12.23
CA GLU A 292 -9.33 2.55 13.40
C GLU A 292 -8.04 2.52 14.21
N PHE A 293 -7.59 3.65 14.76
CA PHE A 293 -6.68 3.62 15.89
C PHE A 293 -7.22 4.40 17.08
N GLU A 294 -6.96 3.88 18.28
CA GLU A 294 -7.27 4.52 19.55
C GLU A 294 -6.07 5.35 20.00
N PHE A 295 -6.31 6.60 20.40
CA PHE A 295 -5.27 7.48 20.92
C PHE A 295 -5.72 8.29 22.14
N GLU A 296 -4.75 8.77 22.93
CA GLU A 296 -4.95 9.77 23.98
C GLU A 296 -4.58 11.16 23.46
N ASP A 297 -5.41 12.16 23.78
CA ASP A 297 -5.17 13.56 23.42
C ASP A 297 -4.42 14.35 24.51
N GLN A 298 -4.22 15.64 24.29
CA GLN A 298 -3.52 16.53 25.22
C GLN A 298 -4.18 16.65 26.60
N ASP A 299 -5.48 16.36 26.69
CA ASP A 299 -6.31 16.46 27.90
C ASP A 299 -6.47 15.11 28.61
N GLY A 300 -5.82 14.05 28.11
CA GLY A 300 -5.91 12.69 28.66
C GLY A 300 -7.19 11.95 28.24
N GLN A 301 -7.90 12.42 27.22
CA GLN A 301 -9.12 11.78 26.72
C GLN A 301 -8.79 10.72 25.68
N ARG A 302 -9.44 9.56 25.80
CA ARG A 302 -9.40 8.52 24.76
C ARG A 302 -10.27 8.93 23.58
N ARG A 303 -9.68 8.86 22.39
CA ARG A 303 -10.29 9.20 21.12
C ARG A 303 -9.98 8.14 20.08
N PHE A 304 -10.69 8.23 18.97
CA PHE A 304 -10.53 7.34 17.84
C PHE A 304 -10.36 8.16 16.57
N TRP A 305 -9.50 7.69 15.69
CA TRP A 305 -9.48 8.09 14.29
C TRP A 305 -9.93 6.89 13.46
N ARG A 306 -10.83 7.10 12.49
CA ARG A 306 -11.41 6.02 11.67
C ARG A 306 -11.44 6.36 10.20
N GLN A 307 -11.11 5.40 9.35
CA GLN A 307 -11.34 5.49 7.92
C GLN A 307 -12.09 4.26 7.42
N GLY A 308 -13.27 4.48 6.83
CA GLY A 308 -14.10 3.44 6.23
C GLY A 308 -13.86 3.31 4.73
N PHE A 309 -14.07 2.11 4.19
CA PHE A 309 -13.92 1.78 2.77
C PHE A 309 -15.10 0.94 2.27
N TYR A 310 -15.59 1.24 1.06
CA TYR A 310 -16.67 0.52 0.40
C TYR A 310 -16.45 0.44 -1.12
N ALA A 311 -17.17 -0.46 -1.79
CA ALA A 311 -17.01 -0.71 -3.23
C ALA A 311 -18.31 -0.60 -4.04
N SER A 312 -19.49 -0.74 -3.41
CA SER A 312 -20.77 -0.72 -4.10
C SER A 312 -21.78 0.24 -3.45
N GLY A 313 -22.76 0.68 -4.24
CA GLY A 313 -23.79 1.63 -3.82
C GLY A 313 -23.46 3.09 -4.12
N GLU A 314 -24.48 3.93 -3.98
CA GLU A 314 -24.42 5.37 -4.20
C GLU A 314 -24.79 6.09 -2.90
N ILE A 315 -24.19 7.26 -2.68
CA ILE A 315 -24.47 8.08 -1.51
C ILE A 315 -25.84 8.74 -1.66
N GLY A 316 -26.65 8.69 -0.60
CA GLY A 316 -27.99 9.27 -0.61
C GLY A 316 -28.64 9.31 0.78
N PRO A 317 -29.91 9.74 0.89
CA PRO A 317 -30.59 9.89 2.19
C PRO A 317 -30.67 8.62 3.06
N GLY A 318 -30.44 7.45 2.48
CA GLY A 318 -30.45 6.16 3.18
C GLY A 318 -29.13 5.38 3.10
N THR A 319 -28.06 6.00 2.62
CA THR A 319 -26.73 5.41 2.45
C THR A 319 -25.68 6.50 2.61
N LEU A 320 -24.96 6.47 3.73
CA LEU A 320 -24.03 7.53 4.10
C LEU A 320 -22.58 7.07 4.01
N ASP A 321 -21.74 7.96 3.50
CA ASP A 321 -20.29 7.85 3.44
C ASP A 321 -19.61 8.50 4.65
N VAL A 322 -20.36 8.84 5.70
CA VAL A 322 -19.79 9.29 6.98
C VAL A 322 -20.58 8.61 8.09
N CYS A 323 -19.86 8.08 9.08
CA CYS A 323 -20.50 7.50 10.25
C CYS A 323 -21.13 8.59 11.14
N GLN A 324 -22.47 8.69 11.15
CA GLN A 324 -23.19 9.74 11.88
C GLN A 324 -23.14 9.60 13.42
N PHE A 325 -22.95 8.37 13.91
CA PHE A 325 -22.97 8.06 15.34
C PHE A 325 -21.58 7.79 15.92
N CYS A 326 -20.54 7.94 15.11
CA CYS A 326 -19.16 7.78 15.55
C CYS A 326 -18.67 9.04 16.27
N SER A 327 -17.67 8.87 17.13
CA SER A 327 -16.98 9.99 17.76
C SER A 327 -16.14 10.77 16.74
N PRO A 328 -16.11 12.11 16.79
CA PRO A 328 -15.22 12.89 15.93
C PRO A 328 -13.73 12.67 16.26
N PRO A 329 -12.82 12.89 15.30
CA PRO A 329 -13.06 13.38 13.94
C PRO A 329 -13.76 12.35 13.04
N LEU A 330 -14.67 12.85 12.19
CA LEU A 330 -15.39 12.05 11.21
C LEU A 330 -14.71 12.19 9.85
N ASN A 331 -14.34 11.08 9.24
CA ASN A 331 -13.81 11.04 7.89
C ASN A 331 -14.88 10.57 6.89
N VAL A 332 -14.78 11.06 5.66
CA VAL A 332 -15.56 10.53 4.54
C VAL A 332 -14.99 9.15 4.17
N HIS A 333 -15.86 8.16 4.01
CA HIS A 333 -15.50 6.82 3.60
C HIS A 333 -15.08 6.82 2.14
N GLU A 334 -14.04 6.05 1.86
CA GLU A 334 -13.42 6.01 0.55
C GLU A 334 -14.04 4.90 -0.30
N ARG A 335 -14.41 5.26 -1.53
CA ARG A 335 -14.88 4.28 -2.51
C ARG A 335 -13.69 3.66 -3.22
N VAL A 336 -13.63 2.33 -3.25
CA VAL A 336 -12.65 1.56 -4.01
C VAL A 336 -13.33 0.73 -5.09
N SER A 337 -12.58 0.37 -6.13
CA SER A 337 -13.08 -0.54 -7.18
C SER A 337 -13.29 -1.94 -6.60
N GLN A 338 -14.49 -2.50 -6.79
CA GLN A 338 -14.77 -3.87 -6.33
C GLN A 338 -13.85 -4.88 -7.03
N GLY A 339 -13.24 -5.78 -6.25
CA GLY A 339 -12.39 -6.86 -6.73
C GLY A 339 -10.98 -6.44 -7.20
N GLN A 340 -10.67 -5.15 -7.25
CA GLN A 340 -9.34 -4.65 -7.63
C GLN A 340 -8.51 -4.34 -6.38
N LEU A 341 -7.18 -4.45 -6.50
CA LEU A 341 -6.27 -3.97 -5.46
C LEU A 341 -6.30 -2.45 -5.45
N ALA A 342 -6.53 -1.86 -4.29
CA ALA A 342 -6.49 -0.43 -4.06
C ALA A 342 -5.53 -0.13 -2.91
N PHE A 343 -4.91 1.05 -2.95
CA PHE A 343 -4.15 1.57 -1.83
C PHE A 343 -4.70 2.92 -1.38
N TYR A 344 -4.56 3.20 -0.09
CA TYR A 344 -4.99 4.44 0.54
C TYR A 344 -3.85 5.04 1.35
N ASP A 345 -3.80 6.37 1.35
CA ASP A 345 -2.85 7.19 2.07
C ASP A 345 -3.63 8.33 2.75
N SER A 346 -3.53 8.42 4.07
CA SER A 346 -4.25 9.43 4.85
C SER A 346 -3.68 10.84 4.76
N GLY A 347 -2.46 11.01 4.23
CA GLY A 347 -1.64 12.18 4.48
C GLY A 347 -1.27 12.33 5.96
N ASN A 348 -0.95 13.56 6.39
CA ASN A 348 -0.60 13.83 7.79
C ASN A 348 -1.84 13.90 8.69
N ILE A 349 -2.06 12.84 9.46
CA ILE A 349 -3.15 12.74 10.42
C ILE A 349 -2.96 13.74 11.58
N LEU A 350 -1.72 14.03 12.02
CA LEU A 350 -1.49 14.98 13.11
C LEU A 350 -1.90 16.41 12.72
N ASP A 351 -1.62 16.82 11.48
CA ASP A 351 -2.06 18.10 10.96
C ASP A 351 -3.59 18.19 10.94
N MET A 352 -4.26 17.13 10.47
CA MET A 352 -5.72 17.08 10.41
C MET A 352 -6.35 17.15 11.81
N LEU A 353 -5.79 16.42 12.79
CA LEU A 353 -6.23 16.48 14.18
C LEU A 353 -5.99 17.87 14.78
N SER A 354 -4.82 18.47 14.54
CA SER A 354 -4.43 19.78 15.03
C SER A 354 -5.36 20.90 14.51
N GLN A 355 -5.75 20.83 13.24
CA GLN A 355 -6.75 21.75 12.66
C GLN A 355 -8.11 21.70 13.37
N ASN A 356 -8.43 20.57 14.02
CA ASN A 356 -9.63 20.39 14.84
C ASN A 356 -9.39 20.65 16.34
N GLY A 357 -8.21 21.19 16.71
CA GLY A 357 -7.84 21.48 18.09
C GLY A 357 -7.46 20.23 18.92
N ILE A 358 -7.14 19.12 18.26
CA ILE A 358 -6.77 17.85 18.89
C ILE A 358 -5.27 17.62 18.70
N GLN A 359 -4.55 17.44 19.80
CA GLN A 359 -3.13 17.06 19.79
C GLN A 359 -3.02 15.63 20.33
N ALA A 360 -2.74 14.68 19.44
CA ALA A 360 -2.56 13.29 19.84
C ALA A 360 -1.21 13.09 20.54
N ARG A 361 -1.19 12.26 21.59
CA ARG A 361 0.01 11.96 22.39
C ARG A 361 0.41 10.51 22.36
N THR A 362 -0.52 9.58 22.54
CA THR A 362 -0.20 8.16 22.61
C THR A 362 -1.16 7.37 21.75
N ILE A 363 -0.64 6.47 20.92
CA ILE A 363 -1.44 5.51 20.15
C ILE A 363 -1.45 4.19 20.91
N TYR A 364 -2.64 3.70 21.27
CA TYR A 364 -2.78 2.46 22.04
C TYR A 364 -2.95 1.24 21.17
N SER A 365 -3.75 1.35 20.11
CA SER A 365 -4.06 0.21 19.27
C SER A 365 -4.44 0.63 17.86
N LEU A 366 -4.23 -0.28 16.91
CA LEU A 366 -4.76 -0.24 15.56
C LEU A 366 -5.71 -1.43 15.40
N THR A 367 -6.90 -1.18 14.85
CA THR A 367 -7.95 -2.17 14.64
C THR A 367 -8.35 -2.18 13.17
N LEU A 368 -8.35 -3.38 12.59
CA LEU A 368 -8.94 -3.68 11.29
C LEU A 368 -10.33 -4.25 11.56
N GLU A 369 -11.38 -3.55 11.18
CA GLU A 369 -12.76 -3.92 11.43
C GLU A 369 -13.49 -4.19 10.12
N SER A 370 -14.32 -5.24 10.10
CA SER A 370 -15.22 -5.54 8.98
C SER A 370 -16.63 -5.73 9.49
N ALA A 371 -17.58 -5.00 8.89
CA ALA A 371 -18.97 -4.97 9.33
C ALA A 371 -19.98 -5.05 8.17
N GLY A 372 -21.16 -5.60 8.46
CA GLY A 372 -22.31 -5.70 7.56
C GLY A 372 -23.00 -7.07 7.56
N HIS A 373 -23.83 -7.35 6.55
CA HIS A 373 -24.53 -8.64 6.46
C HIS A 373 -23.70 -9.74 5.76
N SER A 374 -23.17 -9.45 4.57
CA SER A 374 -22.23 -10.32 3.88
C SER A 374 -21.14 -9.45 3.29
N PHE A 375 -19.90 -9.85 3.51
CA PHE A 375 -18.73 -9.11 3.08
C PHE A 375 -17.54 -10.03 2.92
N GLU A 376 -16.61 -9.63 2.07
CA GLU A 376 -15.35 -10.31 1.86
C GLU A 376 -14.31 -9.25 1.51
N VAL A 377 -13.29 -9.14 2.36
CA VAL A 377 -12.19 -8.19 2.20
C VAL A 377 -10.85 -8.89 2.35
N GLU A 378 -9.86 -8.37 1.63
CA GLU A 378 -8.45 -8.77 1.71
C GLU A 378 -7.62 -7.54 2.06
N ILE A 379 -6.86 -7.59 3.15
CA ILE A 379 -5.87 -6.57 3.51
C ILE A 379 -4.50 -7.16 3.21
N VAL A 380 -3.74 -6.51 2.33
CA VAL A 380 -2.43 -7.00 1.88
C VAL A 380 -1.32 -6.37 2.71
N GLU A 381 -1.46 -5.10 3.05
CA GLU A 381 -0.47 -4.37 3.82
C GLU A 381 -1.13 -3.26 4.62
N VAL A 382 -0.66 -3.04 5.84
CA VAL A 382 -1.04 -1.88 6.67
C VAL A 382 0.18 -1.35 7.42
N ALA A 383 0.37 -0.03 7.39
CA ALA A 383 1.47 0.65 8.07
C ALA A 383 0.98 1.96 8.69
N LEU A 384 1.54 2.31 9.84
CA LEU A 384 1.31 3.60 10.51
C LEU A 384 2.66 4.27 10.71
N ILE A 385 2.98 5.19 9.82
CA ILE A 385 4.31 5.77 9.66
C ILE A 385 4.39 7.08 10.44
N ALA A 386 5.31 7.15 11.39
CA ALA A 386 5.58 8.32 12.23
C ALA A 386 6.94 8.95 11.91
N LYS A 387 7.01 10.27 11.86
CA LYS A 387 8.24 11.02 11.53
C LYS A 387 8.39 12.26 12.40
N GLU A 388 9.63 12.50 12.81
CA GLU A 388 10.06 13.70 13.55
C GLU A 388 10.03 14.96 12.70
#